data_AF-G5IY06-F1
#
_entry.id   AF-G5IY06-F1
#
_cell.length_a   1.000
_cell.length_b   1.000
_cell.length_c   1.000
_cell.angle_alpha   90.00
_cell.angle_beta   90.00
_cell.angle_gamma   90.00
#
_symmetry.space_group_name_H-M   'P 1'
#
loop_
_entity.id
_entity.type
_entity.pdbx_description
1 polymer ?
#
loop_
_entity_poly.entity_id
_entity_poly.type
_entity_poly.pdbx_seq_one_letter_code
_entity_poly.pdbx_strand_id
1 'polypeptide(L)'
;MIEFRPTFLTKNGKKEFAVLSYEEFLKIKQLLEYLEDLEDLKEAKEEEKDSPSYSLDEVKKMLNMDKITHYQSLIKKILLEYEKLSSQVTDPDIDETLIFDDLRSQYLWFNIGWKNGERVKAISVYVRIKNDKIWIEEDWTEEGIANELLRGDVPKEDIVLAFYDPETRKHTDFAIA
;
A
#
# COMPACT_ATOMS: atom_id res chain seq x y z
N MET A 1 -10.39 -16.24 36.47
CA MET A 1 -10.06 -17.56 37.04
C MET A 1 -11.26 -18.45 36.77
N ILE A 2 -11.08 -19.56 36.03
CA ILE A 2 -12.18 -20.52 35.84
C ILE A 2 -12.36 -21.29 37.14
N GLU A 3 -13.57 -21.28 37.70
CA GLU A 3 -13.89 -22.06 38.89
C GLU A 3 -14.34 -23.46 38.49
N PHE A 4 -13.71 -24.48 39.07
CA PHE A 4 -14.08 -25.89 38.93
C PHE A 4 -14.65 -26.41 40.24
N ARG A 5 -15.67 -27.27 40.16
CA ARG A 5 -16.35 -27.90 41.29
C ARG A 5 -16.25 -29.43 41.21
N PRO A 6 -15.03 -29.99 41.34
CA PRO A 6 -14.84 -31.43 41.25
C PRO A 6 -15.48 -32.17 42.42
N THR A 7 -16.06 -33.33 42.13
CA THR A 7 -16.39 -34.33 43.16
C THR A 7 -15.18 -35.23 43.38
N PHE A 8 -14.79 -35.45 44.64
CA PHE A 8 -13.62 -36.26 44.95
C PHE A 8 -14.00 -37.69 45.33
N LEU A 9 -13.42 -38.66 44.64
CA LEU A 9 -13.46 -40.07 45.06
C LEU A 9 -12.27 -40.34 45.99
N THR A 10 -12.54 -40.95 47.15
CA THR A 10 -11.53 -41.18 48.20
C THR A 10 -11.31 -42.67 48.45
N LYS A 11 -10.05 -43.03 48.71
CA LYS A 11 -9.64 -44.37 49.12
C LYS A 11 -8.69 -44.24 50.31
N ASN A 12 -8.95 -44.99 51.38
CA ASN A 12 -8.21 -44.89 52.65
C ASN A 12 -8.14 -43.45 53.22
N GLY A 13 -9.21 -42.67 53.05
CA GLY A 13 -9.28 -41.28 53.51
C GLY A 13 -8.53 -40.26 52.64
N LYS A 14 -7.87 -40.70 51.55
CA LYS A 14 -7.16 -39.82 50.62
C LYS A 14 -7.95 -39.62 49.33
N LYS A 15 -8.02 -38.39 48.83
CA LYS A 15 -8.58 -38.08 47.51
C LYS A 15 -7.69 -38.70 46.44
N GLU A 16 -8.22 -39.64 45.66
CA GLU A 16 -7.50 -40.28 44.55
C GLU A 16 -7.92 -39.72 43.20
N PHE A 17 -9.21 -39.43 43.00
CA PHE A 17 -9.72 -38.95 41.72
C PHE A 17 -10.61 -37.71 41.90
N ALA A 18 -10.54 -36.80 40.95
CA ALA A 18 -11.46 -35.69 40.79
C ALA A 18 -12.37 -35.97 39.58
N VAL A 19 -13.68 -36.01 39.82
CA VAL A 19 -14.69 -36.19 38.77
C VAL A 19 -15.28 -34.83 38.48
N LEU A 20 -15.17 -34.42 37.23
CA LEU A 20 -15.70 -33.16 36.71
C LEU A 20 -16.96 -33.41 35.90
N SER A 21 -17.82 -32.41 35.82
CA SER A 21 -18.86 -32.40 34.78
C SER A 21 -18.21 -32.37 33.40
N TYR A 22 -18.94 -32.83 32.39
CA TYR A 22 -18.42 -32.82 31.01
C TYR A 22 -18.12 -31.39 30.52
N GLU A 23 -18.92 -30.40 30.95
CA GLU A 23 -18.69 -28.98 30.64
C GLU A 23 -17.36 -28.48 31.23
N GLU A 24 -17.07 -28.84 32.47
CA GLU A 24 -15.79 -28.50 33.12
C GLU A 24 -14.61 -29.21 32.45
N PHE A 25 -14.77 -30.47 32.03
CA PHE A 25 -13.76 -31.18 31.24
C PHE A 25 -13.48 -30.46 29.91
N LEU A 26 -14.51 -30.03 29.19
CA LEU A 26 -14.35 -29.27 27.95
C LEU A 26 -13.62 -27.95 28.17
N LYS A 27 -13.93 -27.23 29.26
CA LYS A 27 -13.21 -26.01 29.64
C LYS A 27 -11.72 -26.28 29.90
N ILE A 28 -11.38 -27.40 30.53
CA ILE A 28 -9.97 -27.81 30.71
C ILE A 28 -9.32 -28.11 29.38
N LYS A 29 -10.00 -28.84 28.48
CA LYS A 29 -9.45 -29.15 27.15
C LYS A 29 -9.13 -27.88 26.36
N GLN A 30 -10.04 -26.91 26.37
CA GLN A 30 -9.82 -25.61 25.71
C GLN A 30 -8.66 -24.82 26.35
N LEU A 31 -8.52 -24.86 27.67
CA LEU A 31 -7.38 -24.23 28.34
C LEU A 31 -6.05 -24.91 27.99
N LEU A 32 -6.04 -26.23 27.85
CA LEU A 32 -4.84 -26.97 27.45
C LEU A 32 -4.44 -26.64 26.01
N GLU A 33 -5.40 -26.59 25.08
CA GLU A 33 -5.16 -26.15 23.70
C GLU A 33 -4.57 -24.73 23.66
N TYR A 34 -5.16 -23.79 24.42
CA TYR A 34 -4.63 -22.43 24.53
C TYR A 34 -3.22 -22.36 25.15
N LEU A 35 -2.90 -23.25 26.09
CA LEU A 35 -1.56 -23.32 26.69
C LEU A 35 -0.53 -23.87 25.71
N GLU A 36 -0.90 -24.87 24.90
CA GLU A 36 -0.06 -25.42 23.83
C GLU A 36 0.27 -24.31 22.80
N ASP A 37 -0.74 -23.58 22.33
CA ASP A 37 -0.54 -22.41 21.45
C ASP A 37 0.41 -21.36 22.07
N LEU A 38 0.34 -21.15 23.38
CA LEU A 38 1.22 -20.23 24.10
C LEU A 38 2.65 -20.75 24.26
N GLU A 39 2.84 -22.06 24.34
CA GLU A 39 4.18 -22.68 24.35
C GLU A 39 4.83 -22.51 22.98
N ASP A 40 4.11 -22.80 21.89
CA ASP A 40 4.57 -22.57 20.51
C ASP A 40 4.97 -21.11 20.29
N LEU A 41 4.14 -20.15 20.74
CA LEU A 41 4.45 -18.72 20.64
C LEU A 41 5.69 -18.30 21.43
N LYS A 42 5.96 -18.96 22.57
CA LYS A 42 7.17 -18.67 23.36
C LYS A 42 8.41 -19.26 22.69
N GLU A 43 8.31 -20.47 22.14
CA GLU A 43 9.40 -21.09 21.40
C GLU A 43 9.78 -20.24 20.18
N ALA A 44 8.80 -19.85 19.37
CA ALA A 44 9.03 -18.96 18.22
C ALA A 44 9.66 -17.61 18.63
N LYS A 45 9.25 -17.04 19.76
CA LYS A 45 9.86 -15.81 20.29
C LYS A 45 11.29 -15.99 20.77
N GLU A 46 11.63 -17.14 21.34
CA GLU A 46 13.01 -17.43 21.77
C GLU A 46 13.91 -17.71 20.56
N GLU A 47 13.41 -18.39 19.53
CA GLU A 47 14.10 -18.60 18.25
C GLU A 47 14.42 -17.26 17.54
N GLU A 48 13.49 -16.30 17.58
CA GLU A 48 13.67 -14.97 16.98
C GLU A 48 14.28 -13.93 17.93
N LYS A 49 14.73 -14.31 19.13
CA LYS A 49 15.20 -13.36 20.14
C LYS A 49 16.37 -12.48 19.69
N ASP A 50 17.25 -13.06 18.87
CA ASP A 50 18.41 -12.36 18.31
C ASP A 50 18.10 -11.72 16.95
N SER A 51 16.89 -11.93 16.41
CA SER A 51 16.46 -11.27 15.17
C SER A 51 16.27 -9.77 15.41
N PRO A 52 16.64 -8.94 14.41
CA PRO A 52 16.41 -7.51 14.52
C PRO A 52 14.92 -7.21 14.56
N SER A 53 14.48 -6.54 15.62
CA SER A 53 13.14 -5.96 15.71
C SER A 53 13.20 -4.50 15.28
N TYR A 54 12.23 -4.08 14.48
CA TYR A 54 12.08 -2.69 14.05
C TYR A 54 10.72 -2.17 14.49
N SER A 55 10.70 -0.93 14.97
CA SER A 55 9.46 -0.20 15.13
C SER A 55 8.79 0.04 13.77
N LEU A 56 7.46 0.21 13.78
CA LEU A 56 6.72 0.51 12.55
C LEU A 56 7.24 1.79 11.87
N ASP A 57 7.68 2.78 12.65
CA ASP A 57 8.20 4.04 12.11
C ASP A 57 9.59 3.85 11.46
N GLU A 58 10.44 2.98 12.00
CA GLU A 58 11.68 2.57 11.35
C GLU A 58 11.40 1.84 10.04
N VAL A 59 10.45 0.91 10.02
CA VAL A 59 10.06 0.19 8.80
C VAL A 59 9.51 1.14 7.74
N LYS A 60 8.63 2.09 8.12
CA LYS A 60 8.13 3.12 7.19
C LYS A 60 9.27 3.94 6.57
N LYS A 61 10.27 4.31 7.38
CA LYS A 61 11.44 5.04 6.92
C LYS A 61 12.31 4.19 6.01
N MET A 62 12.52 2.92 6.33
CA MET A 62 13.26 1.97 5.48
C MET A 62 12.59 1.77 4.12
N LEU A 63 11.26 1.80 4.09
CA LEU A 63 10.44 1.65 2.89
C LEU A 63 10.11 2.99 2.19
N ASN A 64 10.70 4.11 2.62
CA ASN A 64 10.43 5.45 2.10
C ASN A 64 8.93 5.81 2.00
N MET A 65 8.09 5.26 2.89
CA MET A 65 6.62 5.36 2.77
C MET A 65 6.11 6.80 2.78
N ASP A 66 6.72 7.68 3.57
CA ASP A 66 6.32 9.10 3.63
C ASP A 66 6.59 9.81 2.29
N LYS A 67 7.73 9.51 1.66
CA LYS A 67 8.12 10.05 0.35
C LYS A 67 7.14 9.59 -0.74
N ILE A 68 6.85 8.29 -0.78
CA ILE A 68 5.88 7.72 -1.73
C ILE A 68 4.51 8.38 -1.53
N THR A 69 4.01 8.41 -0.29
CA THR A 69 2.70 8.99 0.03
C THR A 69 2.62 10.45 -0.42
N HIS A 70 3.68 11.23 -0.18
CA HIS A 70 3.76 12.62 -0.63
C HIS A 70 3.66 12.74 -2.16
N TYR A 71 4.43 11.93 -2.91
CA TYR A 71 4.37 11.92 -4.38
C TYR A 71 3.00 11.50 -4.91
N GLN A 72 2.41 10.45 -4.34
CA GLN A 72 1.06 10.01 -4.72
C GLN A 72 0.04 11.13 -4.54
N SER A 73 0.07 11.82 -3.40
CA SER A 73 -0.81 12.97 -3.13
C SER A 73 -0.57 14.13 -4.10
N LEU A 74 0.69 14.45 -4.40
CA LEU A 74 1.04 15.53 -5.31
C LEU A 74 0.59 15.25 -6.75
N ILE A 75 0.88 14.05 -7.28
CA ILE A 75 0.47 13.64 -8.62
C ILE A 75 -1.05 13.71 -8.76
N LYS A 76 -1.81 13.14 -7.81
CA LYS A 76 -3.28 13.20 -7.83
C LYS A 76 -3.78 14.64 -7.81
N LYS A 77 -3.18 15.51 -6.99
CA LYS A 77 -3.54 16.93 -6.93
C LYS A 77 -3.33 17.62 -8.28
N ILE A 78 -2.19 17.40 -8.94
CA ILE A 78 -1.90 18.01 -10.25
C ILE A 78 -2.92 17.54 -11.29
N LEU A 79 -3.17 16.22 -11.38
CA LEU A 79 -4.10 15.66 -12.34
C LEU A 79 -5.55 16.14 -12.12
N LEU A 80 -5.97 16.30 -10.86
CA LEU A 80 -7.28 16.89 -10.53
C LEU A 80 -7.38 18.36 -10.94
N GLU A 81 -6.31 19.14 -10.81
CA GLU A 81 -6.32 20.53 -11.29
C GLU A 81 -6.32 20.58 -12.82
N TYR A 82 -5.63 19.67 -13.52
CA TYR A 82 -5.72 19.56 -14.98
C TYR A 82 -7.14 19.26 -15.47
N GLU A 83 -7.80 18.24 -14.90
CA GLU A 83 -9.19 17.91 -15.21
C GLU A 83 -10.12 19.13 -14.98
N LYS A 84 -9.94 19.83 -13.86
CA LYS A 84 -10.71 21.03 -13.54
C LYS A 84 -10.47 22.18 -14.53
N LEU A 85 -9.23 22.39 -14.98
CA LEU A 85 -8.93 23.38 -16.02
C LEU A 85 -9.55 22.97 -17.36
N SER A 86 -9.43 21.71 -17.75
CA SER A 86 -10.02 21.18 -18.99
C SER A 86 -11.53 21.31 -19.01
N SER A 87 -12.19 21.08 -17.86
CA SER A 87 -13.64 21.23 -17.71
C SER A 87 -14.19 22.64 -17.97
N GLN A 88 -13.34 23.66 -18.09
CA GLN A 88 -13.77 25.01 -18.48
C GLN A 88 -14.08 25.12 -19.98
N VAL A 89 -13.51 24.22 -20.79
CA VAL A 89 -13.73 24.13 -22.24
C VAL A 89 -14.03 22.68 -22.58
N THR A 90 -15.26 22.25 -22.28
CA THR A 90 -15.67 20.86 -22.49
C THR A 90 -15.93 20.53 -23.96
N ASP A 91 -15.48 19.35 -24.35
CA ASP A 91 -15.93 18.69 -25.58
C ASP A 91 -17.00 17.66 -25.19
N PRO A 92 -18.28 17.85 -25.55
CA PRO A 92 -19.37 16.97 -25.12
C PRO A 92 -19.28 15.55 -25.70
N ASP A 93 -18.45 15.33 -26.73
CA ASP A 93 -18.27 14.05 -27.39
C ASP A 93 -17.13 13.20 -26.78
N ILE A 94 -16.34 13.80 -25.88
CA ILE A 94 -15.16 13.22 -25.26
C ILE A 94 -15.29 13.23 -23.75
N ASP A 95 -15.30 12.04 -23.15
CA ASP A 95 -15.16 11.90 -21.71
C ASP A 95 -13.69 11.96 -21.32
N GLU A 96 -13.38 12.77 -20.32
CA GLU A 96 -12.11 12.76 -19.63
C GLU A 96 -12.25 11.97 -18.33
N THR A 97 -11.30 11.09 -18.04
CA THR A 97 -11.33 10.26 -16.83
C THR A 97 -9.98 10.22 -16.16
N LEU A 98 -10.02 10.35 -14.84
CA LEU A 98 -8.86 10.14 -13.97
C LEU A 98 -8.91 8.73 -13.39
N ILE A 99 -7.80 8.01 -13.53
CA ILE A 99 -7.64 6.64 -13.02
C ILE A 99 -6.50 6.64 -12.03
N PHE A 100 -6.82 6.39 -10.76
CA PHE A 100 -5.84 6.36 -9.67
C PHE A 100 -5.77 4.97 -9.05
N ASP A 101 -4.57 4.45 -8.96
CA ASP A 101 -4.26 3.17 -8.34
C ASP A 101 -3.11 3.36 -7.35
N ASP A 102 -3.45 3.73 -6.12
CA ASP A 102 -2.45 3.98 -5.07
C ASP A 102 -1.68 2.72 -4.67
N LEU A 103 -2.31 1.55 -4.75
CA LEU A 103 -1.67 0.28 -4.39
C LEU A 103 -0.52 -0.06 -5.34
N ARG A 104 -0.69 0.22 -6.63
CA ARG A 104 0.33 -0.02 -7.67
C ARG A 104 1.03 1.26 -8.13
N SER A 105 0.72 2.39 -7.52
CA SER A 105 1.19 3.73 -7.85
C SER A 105 1.11 4.06 -9.35
N GLN A 106 -0.08 3.88 -9.94
CA GLN A 106 -0.35 4.21 -11.35
C GLN A 106 -1.42 5.31 -11.43
N TYR A 107 -1.16 6.34 -12.23
CA TYR A 107 -1.99 7.55 -12.31
C TYR A 107 -2.15 7.98 -13.76
N LEU A 108 -3.38 7.98 -14.27
CA LEU A 108 -3.67 8.33 -15.66
C LEU A 108 -4.74 9.41 -15.74
N TRP A 109 -4.58 10.28 -16.73
CA TRP A 109 -5.65 11.12 -17.28
C TRP A 109 -5.89 10.68 -18.71
N PHE A 110 -7.11 10.22 -18.98
CA PHE A 110 -7.46 9.49 -20.19
C PHE A 110 -8.69 10.06 -20.87
N ASN A 111 -8.64 10.17 -22.19
CA ASN A 111 -9.73 10.67 -23.03
C ASN A 111 -10.36 9.52 -23.79
N ILE A 112 -11.69 9.42 -23.72
CA ILE A 112 -12.46 8.35 -24.33
C ILE A 112 -13.76 8.89 -24.91
N GLY A 113 -14.04 8.60 -26.17
CA GLY A 113 -15.23 9.16 -26.81
C GLY A 113 -15.33 8.83 -28.29
N TRP A 114 -16.19 9.53 -29.01
CA TRP A 114 -16.33 9.40 -30.46
C TRP A 114 -16.43 10.79 -31.07
N LYS A 115 -15.49 11.17 -31.93
CA LYS A 115 -15.48 12.48 -32.56
C LYS A 115 -15.34 12.34 -34.06
N ASN A 116 -16.20 13.02 -34.82
CA ASN A 116 -16.23 12.95 -36.29
C ASN A 116 -16.33 11.53 -36.86
N GLY A 117 -17.02 10.62 -36.15
CA GLY A 117 -17.15 9.21 -36.56
C GLY A 117 -15.93 8.34 -36.25
N GLU A 118 -14.90 8.87 -35.60
CA GLU A 118 -13.71 8.13 -35.19
C GLU A 118 -13.67 7.90 -33.68
N ARG A 119 -13.10 6.77 -33.28
CA ARG A 119 -12.93 6.41 -31.87
C ARG A 119 -11.78 7.20 -31.28
N VAL A 120 -12.06 7.98 -30.23
CA VAL A 120 -11.02 8.57 -29.38
C VAL A 120 -10.72 7.63 -28.20
N LYS A 121 -9.44 7.29 -28.06
CA LYS A 121 -8.89 6.46 -26.99
C LYS A 121 -7.42 6.87 -26.76
N ALA A 122 -7.20 7.92 -25.99
CA ALA A 122 -5.88 8.53 -25.84
C ALA A 122 -5.56 8.82 -24.37
N ILE A 123 -4.28 8.69 -24.00
CA ILE A 123 -3.77 9.08 -22.69
C ILE A 123 -3.27 10.53 -22.83
N SER A 124 -3.80 11.46 -22.04
CA SER A 124 -3.24 12.81 -21.95
C SER A 124 -1.98 12.82 -21.12
N VAL A 125 -2.03 12.17 -19.95
CA VAL A 125 -0.92 12.08 -19.01
C VAL A 125 -0.93 10.70 -18.37
N TYR A 126 0.24 10.05 -18.30
CA TYR A 126 0.44 8.83 -17.53
C TYR A 126 1.71 8.95 -16.70
N VAL A 127 1.52 8.82 -15.38
CA VAL A 127 2.59 8.85 -14.39
C VAL A 127 2.50 7.61 -13.52
N ARG A 128 3.65 7.08 -13.11
CA ARG A 128 3.74 6.04 -12.08
C ARG A 128 4.86 6.31 -11.10
N ILE A 129 4.78 5.72 -9.92
CA ILE A 129 5.91 5.71 -8.98
C ILE A 129 6.57 4.33 -9.01
N LYS A 130 7.88 4.31 -9.25
CA LYS A 130 8.68 3.10 -9.35
C LYS A 130 10.07 3.39 -8.79
N ASN A 131 10.58 2.49 -7.94
CA ASN A 131 11.88 2.63 -7.28
C ASN A 131 12.05 4.00 -6.60
N ASP A 132 11.03 4.42 -5.85
CA ASP A 132 10.99 5.71 -5.13
C ASP A 132 11.09 6.97 -5.98
N LYS A 133 10.79 6.86 -7.27
CA LYS A 133 10.81 7.95 -8.26
C LYS A 133 9.53 8.04 -9.06
N ILE A 134 9.26 9.24 -9.57
CA ILE A 134 8.12 9.56 -10.41
C ILE A 134 8.53 9.37 -11.87
N TRP A 135 7.92 8.41 -12.54
CA TRP A 135 8.13 8.11 -13.96
C TRP A 135 6.99 8.72 -14.76
N ILE A 136 7.31 9.67 -15.63
CA ILE A 136 6.37 10.28 -16.57
C ILE A 136 6.45 9.48 -17.87
N GLU A 137 5.47 8.60 -18.08
CA GLU A 137 5.42 7.69 -19.22
C GLU A 137 4.80 8.34 -20.45
N GLU A 138 3.89 9.30 -20.26
CA GLU A 138 3.24 10.06 -21.33
C GLU A 138 2.79 11.43 -20.77
N ASP A 139 2.96 12.48 -21.57
CA ASP A 139 2.56 13.84 -21.20
C ASP A 139 2.35 14.70 -22.46
N TRP A 140 1.08 15.04 -22.72
CA TRP A 140 0.65 15.89 -23.83
C TRP A 140 0.24 17.30 -23.37
N THR A 141 0.56 17.67 -22.14
CA THR A 141 0.28 19.03 -21.63
C THR A 141 1.31 20.03 -22.16
N GLU A 142 0.90 21.28 -22.36
CA GLU A 142 1.79 22.32 -22.90
C GLU A 142 2.91 22.67 -21.90
N GLU A 143 2.56 22.83 -20.62
CA GLU A 143 3.52 23.17 -19.58
C GLU A 143 4.36 21.96 -19.12
N GLY A 144 3.82 20.74 -19.26
CA GLY A 144 4.46 19.52 -18.82
C GLY A 144 4.33 19.27 -17.32
N ILE A 145 3.89 18.08 -16.93
CA ILE A 145 3.72 17.67 -15.53
C ILE A 145 5.04 17.68 -14.75
N ALA A 146 6.17 17.50 -15.43
CA ALA A 146 7.49 17.62 -14.82
C ALA A 146 7.68 18.99 -14.13
N ASN A 147 7.21 20.08 -14.74
CA ASN A 147 7.34 21.43 -14.17
C ASN A 147 6.43 21.64 -12.95
N GLU A 148 5.22 21.06 -12.97
CA GLU A 148 4.32 21.06 -11.80
C GLU A 148 4.93 20.29 -10.62
N LEU A 149 5.58 19.15 -10.89
CA LEU A 149 6.28 18.37 -9.87
C LEU A 149 7.43 19.15 -9.26
N LEU A 150 8.23 19.85 -10.06
CA LEU A 150 9.30 20.73 -9.57
C LEU A 150 8.74 21.87 -8.70
N ARG A 151 7.59 22.46 -9.09
CA ARG A 151 6.89 23.48 -8.27
C ARG A 151 6.35 22.92 -6.96
N GLY A 152 6.09 21.62 -6.91
CA GLY A 152 5.73 20.89 -5.70
C GLY A 152 6.93 20.38 -4.88
N ASP A 153 8.12 20.96 -5.08
CA ASP A 153 9.37 20.61 -4.38
C ASP A 153 9.87 19.16 -4.63
N VAL A 154 9.48 18.52 -5.73
CA VAL A 154 10.05 17.23 -6.13
C VAL A 154 11.44 17.47 -6.76
N PRO A 155 12.50 16.82 -6.26
CA PRO A 155 13.83 16.95 -6.86
C PRO A 155 13.90 16.37 -8.28
N LYS A 156 14.74 16.95 -9.15
CA LYS A 156 14.92 16.46 -10.54
C LYS A 156 15.41 15.01 -10.56
N GLU A 157 16.24 14.63 -9.60
CA GLU A 157 16.78 13.29 -9.41
C GLU A 157 15.73 12.24 -9.02
N ASP A 158 14.52 12.67 -8.67
CA ASP A 158 13.38 11.80 -8.38
C ASP A 158 12.33 11.78 -9.51
N ILE A 159 12.57 12.48 -10.62
CA ILE A 159 11.69 12.51 -11.78
C ILE A 159 12.41 11.84 -12.95
N VAL A 160 11.75 10.88 -13.61
CA VAL A 160 12.23 10.19 -14.80
C VAL A 160 11.31 10.53 -15.97
N LEU A 161 11.88 11.09 -17.04
CA LEU A 161 11.17 11.33 -18.30
C LEU A 161 11.12 10.03 -19.11
N ALA A 162 10.18 9.15 -18.76
CA ALA A 162 10.14 7.77 -19.24
C ALA A 162 9.69 7.64 -20.71
N PHE A 163 9.00 8.65 -21.25
CA PHE A 163 8.70 8.76 -22.68
C PHE A 163 9.95 8.91 -23.56
N TYR A 164 11.09 9.33 -23.01
CA TYR A 164 12.38 9.23 -23.70
C TYR A 164 12.98 7.84 -23.54
N ASP A 165 13.70 7.38 -24.55
CA ASP A 165 14.48 6.14 -24.43
C ASP A 165 15.61 6.29 -23.39
N PRO A 166 16.10 5.19 -22.80
CA PRO A 166 17.09 5.24 -21.72
C PRO A 166 18.41 5.96 -22.06
N GLU A 167 18.86 5.96 -23.32
CA GLU A 167 20.09 6.66 -23.71
C GLU A 167 19.85 8.17 -23.80
N THR A 168 18.71 8.60 -24.35
CA THR A 168 18.33 10.01 -24.40
C THR A 168 18.21 10.64 -23.01
N ARG A 169 17.73 9.89 -22.01
CA ARG A 169 17.59 10.39 -20.62
C ARG A 169 18.90 10.89 -20.02
N LYS A 170 20.05 10.31 -20.41
CA LYS A 170 21.38 10.72 -19.94
C LYS A 170 21.75 12.15 -20.33
N HIS A 171 21.06 12.70 -21.32
CA HIS A 171 21.26 14.05 -21.83
C HIS A 171 20.24 15.05 -21.28
N THR A 172 19.38 14.62 -20.35
CA THR A 172 18.42 15.47 -19.64
C THR A 172 18.94 15.82 -18.25
N ASP A 173 18.37 16.86 -17.63
CA ASP A 173 18.67 17.21 -16.23
C ASP A 173 17.95 16.30 -15.20
N PHE A 174 17.19 15.32 -15.67
CA PHE A 174 16.34 14.45 -14.86
C PHE A 174 16.99 13.09 -14.60
N ALA A 175 16.38 12.27 -13.75
CA ALA A 175 16.87 10.93 -13.50
C ALA A 175 16.76 10.01 -14.72
N ILE A 176 17.74 9.12 -14.84
CA ILE A 176 17.80 8.11 -15.92
C ILE A 176 16.87 6.92 -15.61
N ALA A 177 16.75 6.58 -14.32
CA ALA A 177 15.93 5.51 -13.76
C ALA A 177 15.61 5.79 -12.29
#